data_AF-W1VKA9-F1
#
_entry.id   AF-W1VKA9-F1
#
_cell.length_a   1.000
_cell.length_b   1.000
_cell.length_c   1.000
_cell.angle_alpha   90.00
_cell.angle_beta   90.00
_cell.angle_gamma   90.00
#
_symmetry.space_group_name_H-M   'P 1'
#
loop_
_entity.id
_entity.type
_entity.pdbx_description
1 polymer ?
#
loop_
_entity_poly.entity_id
_entity_poly.type
_entity_poly.pdbx_seq_one_letter_code
_entity_poly.pdbx_strand_id
1 'polypeptide(L)'
;MSPTESARPPASTPLDSPSLEQAERGTLMSTLAMEVTERSAERTVVRMPVDGALQVIGILHGGASAALIETAASVAARQAAPQGTVPVGAELQVSHLRPVRHGLVTAVANPV
;
A
#
# COMPACT_ATOMS: atom_id res chain seq x y z
N MET A 1 -21.88 16.91 -44.09
CA MET A 1 -21.66 15.76 -43.20
C MET A 1 -21.18 16.32 -41.87
N SER A 2 -22.02 16.29 -40.84
CA SER A 2 -21.67 16.79 -39.51
C SER A 2 -20.97 15.66 -38.73
N PRO A 3 -19.85 15.90 -38.03
CA PRO A 3 -19.23 14.86 -37.23
C PRO A 3 -20.04 14.64 -35.95
N THR A 4 -20.39 13.38 -35.68
CA THR A 4 -21.07 12.96 -34.46
C THR A 4 -20.13 13.15 -33.26
N GLU A 5 -20.55 14.00 -32.33
CA GLU A 5 -19.90 14.20 -31.04
C GLU A 5 -20.00 12.89 -30.23
N SER A 6 -18.87 12.22 -30.04
CA SER A 6 -18.79 11.01 -29.21
C SER A 6 -18.94 11.41 -27.75
N ALA A 7 -20.11 11.13 -27.18
CA ALA A 7 -20.42 11.44 -25.79
C ALA A 7 -19.43 10.75 -24.83
N ARG A 8 -18.75 11.54 -24.00
CA ARG A 8 -17.92 11.05 -22.90
C ARG A 8 -18.80 10.24 -21.93
N PRO A 9 -18.38 9.03 -21.50
CA PRO A 9 -19.15 8.26 -20.53
C PRO A 9 -19.30 9.06 -19.23
N PRO A 10 -20.45 8.96 -18.54
CA PRO A 10 -20.67 9.68 -17.29
C PRO A 10 -19.61 9.28 -16.26
N ALA A 11 -19.15 10.25 -15.46
CA ALA A 11 -18.30 9.98 -14.33
C ALA A 11 -19.03 9.01 -13.38
N SER A 12 -18.37 7.90 -13.02
CA SER A 12 -18.93 6.92 -12.10
C SER A 12 -19.26 7.56 -10.75
N THR A 13 -20.40 7.19 -10.19
CA THR A 13 -20.88 7.75 -8.92
C THR A 13 -19.98 7.25 -7.79
N PRO A 14 -19.71 8.01 -6.71
CA PRO A 14 -18.83 7.58 -5.62
C PRO A 14 -19.21 6.24 -4.95
N LEU A 15 -20.44 5.78 -5.13
CA LEU A 15 -20.97 4.51 -4.62
C LEU A 15 -20.57 3.29 -5.47
N ASP A 16 -20.03 3.48 -6.68
CA ASP A 16 -19.60 2.40 -7.58
C ASP A 16 -18.13 1.98 -7.34
N SER A 17 -17.42 2.68 -6.45
CA SER A 17 -16.04 2.35 -6.10
C SER A 17 -16.04 1.23 -5.04
N PRO A 18 -15.30 0.13 -5.25
CA PRO A 18 -15.20 -0.91 -4.24
C PRO A 18 -14.68 -0.31 -2.93
N SER A 19 -15.23 -0.75 -1.79
CA SER A 19 -14.67 -0.38 -0.49
C SER A 19 -13.19 -0.76 -0.44
N LEU A 20 -12.37 -0.03 0.34
CA LEU A 20 -10.94 -0.33 0.47
C LEU A 20 -10.70 -1.80 0.81
N GLU A 21 -11.49 -2.35 1.73
CA GLU A 21 -11.41 -3.76 2.11
C GLU A 21 -11.65 -4.70 0.92
N GLN A 22 -12.60 -4.38 0.03
CA GLN A 22 -12.84 -5.18 -1.18
C GLN A 22 -11.70 -5.04 -2.18
N ALA A 23 -11.08 -3.85 -2.29
CA ALA A 23 -9.95 -3.59 -3.16
C ALA A 23 -8.65 -4.26 -2.67
N GLU A 24 -8.52 -4.48 -1.36
CA GLU A 24 -7.36 -5.11 -0.74
C GLU A 24 -7.43 -6.65 -0.76
N ARG A 25 -8.61 -7.26 -0.98
CA ARG A 25 -8.72 -8.72 -1.08
C ARG A 25 -7.90 -9.28 -2.24
N GLY A 26 -7.14 -10.34 -1.95
CA GLY A 26 -6.27 -10.98 -2.93
C GLY A 26 -4.95 -10.24 -3.17
N THR A 27 -4.68 -9.18 -2.42
CA THR A 27 -3.40 -8.45 -2.44
C THR A 27 -2.48 -8.96 -1.34
N LEU A 28 -1.19 -8.63 -1.46
CA LEU A 28 -0.20 -8.95 -0.43
C LEU A 28 -0.51 -8.27 0.93
N MET A 29 -1.18 -7.12 0.91
CA MET A 29 -1.66 -6.46 2.15
C MET A 29 -2.62 -7.38 2.90
N SER A 30 -3.60 -7.98 2.20
CA SER A 30 -4.52 -8.94 2.82
C SER A 30 -3.83 -10.22 3.29
N THR A 31 -2.87 -10.74 2.49
CA THR A 31 -2.11 -11.95 2.84
C THR A 31 -1.28 -11.77 4.11
N LEU A 32 -0.71 -10.59 4.31
CA LEU A 32 0.13 -10.27 5.47
C LEU A 32 -0.63 -9.52 6.58
N ALA A 33 -1.96 -9.38 6.46
CA ALA A 33 -2.81 -8.66 7.39
C ALA A 33 -2.28 -7.25 7.73
N MET A 34 -1.87 -6.50 6.70
CA MET A 34 -1.44 -5.12 6.84
C MET A 34 -2.63 -4.18 7.07
N GLU A 35 -2.45 -3.19 7.93
CA GLU A 35 -3.46 -2.17 8.24
C GLU A 35 -2.87 -0.78 8.06
N VAL A 36 -3.52 0.06 7.25
CA VAL A 36 -3.18 1.48 7.14
C VAL A 36 -3.83 2.25 8.29
N THR A 37 -3.04 2.66 9.28
CA THR A 37 -3.55 3.39 10.45
C THR A 37 -3.49 4.91 10.29
N GLU A 38 -2.74 5.41 9.31
CA GLU A 38 -2.67 6.82 8.94
C GLU A 38 -2.38 6.96 7.45
N ARG A 39 -3.09 7.89 6.78
CA ARG A 39 -3.02 8.06 5.32
C ARG A 39 -2.99 9.54 4.97
N SER A 40 -1.80 10.04 4.61
CA SER A 40 -1.58 11.37 4.03
C SER A 40 -0.33 11.37 3.15
N ALA A 41 -0.12 12.44 2.38
CA ALA A 41 1.07 12.60 1.54
C ALA A 41 2.32 12.88 2.40
N GLU A 42 2.13 13.51 3.56
CA GLU A 42 3.17 13.97 4.49
C GLU A 42 3.57 12.89 5.49
N ARG A 43 2.62 12.01 5.83
CA ARG A 43 2.84 10.90 6.74
C ARG A 43 1.84 9.77 6.52
N THR A 44 2.36 8.59 6.25
CA THR A 44 1.57 7.36 6.18
C THR A 44 2.12 6.33 7.17
N VAL A 45 1.23 5.66 7.89
CA VAL A 45 1.58 4.62 8.86
C VAL A 45 0.84 3.34 8.52
N VAL A 46 1.59 2.25 8.38
CA VAL A 46 1.06 0.92 8.11
C VAL A 46 1.62 -0.06 9.15
N ARG A 47 0.76 -0.95 9.65
CA ARG A 47 1.12 -1.96 10.65
C ARG A 47 0.91 -3.35 10.08
N MET A 48 1.68 -4.31 10.57
CA MET A 48 1.61 -5.71 10.13
C MET A 48 1.96 -6.64 11.29
N PRO A 49 1.18 -7.71 11.54
CA PRO A 49 1.56 -8.75 12.50
C PRO A 49 2.80 -9.49 12.02
N VAL A 50 3.63 -9.89 12.98
CA VAL A 50 4.81 -10.73 12.71
C VAL A 50 4.38 -12.19 12.50
N ASP A 51 3.30 -12.60 13.16
CA ASP A 51 2.72 -13.93 13.00
C ASP A 51 2.18 -14.08 11.57
N GLY A 52 2.56 -15.18 10.90
CA GLY A 52 2.28 -15.39 9.47
C GLY A 52 3.29 -14.73 8.51
N ALA A 53 4.21 -13.90 9.02
CA ALA A 53 5.26 -13.22 8.24
C ALA A 53 6.69 -13.68 8.59
N LEU A 54 6.83 -14.79 9.32
CA LEU A 54 8.13 -15.34 9.72
C LEU A 54 8.82 -16.07 8.56
N GLN A 55 10.15 -16.01 8.53
CA GLN A 55 10.98 -16.92 7.75
C GLN A 55 11.26 -18.23 8.53
N VAL A 56 11.86 -19.21 7.85
CA VAL A 56 12.06 -20.59 8.34
C VAL A 56 12.81 -20.72 9.67
N ILE A 57 13.58 -19.70 10.08
CA ILE A 57 14.31 -19.69 11.37
C ILE A 57 13.55 -19.01 12.52
N GLY A 58 12.28 -18.64 12.31
CA GLY A 58 11.43 -18.05 13.36
C GLY A 58 11.74 -16.58 13.69
N ILE A 59 12.15 -15.80 12.68
CA ILE A 59 12.22 -14.34 12.75
C ILE A 59 11.43 -13.74 11.57
N LEU A 60 11.06 -12.47 11.65
CA LEU A 60 10.37 -11.74 10.58
C LEU A 60 11.13 -11.87 9.25
N HIS A 61 10.41 -12.24 8.19
CA HIS A 61 10.96 -12.36 6.86
C HIS A 61 11.37 -10.98 6.33
N GLY A 62 12.59 -10.85 5.79
CA GLY A 62 13.09 -9.57 5.26
C GLY A 62 12.19 -8.99 4.16
N GLY A 63 11.74 -9.85 3.24
CA GLY A 63 10.76 -9.49 2.22
C GLY A 63 9.38 -9.05 2.75
N ALA A 64 8.94 -9.52 3.92
CA ALA A 64 7.70 -9.04 4.53
C ALA A 64 7.89 -7.62 5.08
N SER A 65 9.07 -7.32 5.62
CA SER A 65 9.43 -5.95 6.02
C SER A 65 9.50 -5.03 4.79
N ALA A 66 10.14 -5.49 3.70
CA ALA A 66 10.22 -4.73 2.45
C ALA A 66 8.82 -4.46 1.86
N ALA A 67 7.94 -5.46 1.82
CA ALA A 67 6.56 -5.30 1.36
C ALA A 67 5.76 -4.30 2.20
N LEU A 68 5.93 -4.33 3.53
CA LEU A 68 5.30 -3.35 4.43
C LEU A 68 5.81 -1.93 4.16
N ILE A 69 7.13 -1.75 3.98
CA ILE A 69 7.75 -0.46 3.68
C ILE A 69 7.24 0.07 2.34
N GLU A 70 7.26 -0.75 1.29
CA GLU A 70 6.78 -0.41 -0.06
C GLU A 70 5.30 -0.01 -0.04
N THR A 71 4.48 -0.72 0.74
CA THR A 71 3.06 -0.42 0.91
C THR A 71 2.86 0.96 1.52
N ALA A 72 3.58 1.27 2.62
CA ALA A 72 3.48 2.58 3.27
C ALA A 72 3.90 3.72 2.33
N ALA A 73 5.01 3.55 1.61
CA ALA A 73 5.49 4.53 0.64
C ALA A 73 4.53 4.70 -0.55
N SER A 74 4.00 3.60 -1.08
CA SER A 74 3.04 3.62 -2.19
C SER A 74 1.73 4.30 -1.82
N VAL A 75 1.23 4.07 -0.59
CA VAL A 75 0.04 4.76 -0.10
C VAL A 75 0.28 6.26 0.01
N ALA A 76 1.43 6.69 0.55
CA ALA A 76 1.80 8.11 0.60
C ALA A 76 1.93 8.72 -0.81
N ALA A 77 2.62 8.03 -1.72
CA ALA A 77 2.79 8.47 -3.11
C ALA A 77 1.44 8.63 -3.82
N ARG A 78 0.48 7.72 -3.59
CA ARG A 78 -0.88 7.85 -4.12
C ARG A 78 -1.62 9.08 -3.60
N GLN A 79 -1.36 9.52 -2.37
CA GLN A 79 -1.95 10.76 -1.83
C GLN A 79 -1.31 12.01 -2.44
N ALA A 80 -0.01 11.97 -2.76
CA ALA A 80 0.72 13.07 -3.39
C ALA A 80 0.50 13.16 -4.92
N ALA A 81 -0.01 12.08 -5.54
CA ALA A 81 -0.10 11.96 -6.99
C ALA A 81 -1.16 12.92 -7.59
N PRO A 82 -0.86 13.58 -8.73
CA PRO A 82 -1.85 14.36 -9.47
C PRO A 82 -3.08 13.51 -9.86
N GLN A 83 -4.22 14.16 -9.97
CA GLN A 83 -5.46 13.50 -10.37
C GLN A 83 -5.30 12.81 -11.74
N GLY A 84 -5.77 11.56 -11.82
CA GLY A 84 -5.67 10.75 -13.04
C GLY A 84 -4.31 10.08 -13.24
N THR A 85 -3.38 10.19 -12.28
CA THR A 85 -2.09 9.48 -12.33
C THR A 85 -2.07 8.34 -11.30
N VAL A 86 -1.26 7.31 -11.58
CA VAL A 86 -1.05 6.17 -10.68
C VAL A 86 0.45 5.98 -10.52
N PRO A 87 1.02 6.28 -9.34
CA PRO A 87 2.42 6.04 -9.08
C PRO A 87 2.69 4.55 -8.95
N VAL A 88 3.89 4.14 -9.35
CA VAL A 88 4.40 2.77 -9.20
C VAL A 88 5.78 2.80 -8.57
N GLY A 89 6.06 1.84 -7.70
CA GLY A 89 7.40 1.65 -7.14
C GLY A 89 8.40 1.32 -8.25
N ALA A 90 9.52 2.02 -8.26
CA ALA A 90 10.60 1.80 -9.23
C ALA A 90 11.79 1.07 -8.60
N GLU A 91 12.14 1.44 -7.36
CA GLU A 91 13.25 0.88 -6.61
C GLU A 91 12.94 0.90 -5.11
N LEU A 92 13.41 -0.12 -4.40
CA LEU A 92 13.34 -0.21 -2.95
C LEU A 92 14.66 -0.75 -2.41
N GLN A 93 15.25 -0.03 -1.44
CA GLN A 93 16.41 -0.51 -0.69
C GLN A 93 16.07 -0.60 0.80
N VAL A 94 16.38 -1.76 1.40
CA VAL A 94 16.04 -2.06 2.80
C VAL A 94 17.24 -2.65 3.51
N SER A 95 17.56 -2.11 4.68
CA SER A 95 18.54 -2.69 5.61
C SER A 95 17.82 -3.32 6.82
N HIS A 96 18.15 -4.57 7.14
CA HIS A 96 17.57 -5.29 8.27
C HIS A 96 18.46 -5.19 9.50
N LEU A 97 18.08 -4.35 10.46
CA LEU A 97 18.95 -3.99 11.59
C LEU A 97 18.79 -4.88 12.82
N ARG A 98 17.58 -5.41 13.08
CA ARG A 98 17.30 -6.28 14.23
C ARG A 98 16.32 -7.40 13.86
N PRO A 99 16.49 -8.62 14.42
CA PRO A 99 15.48 -9.66 14.30
C PRO A 99 14.23 -9.32 15.13
N VAL A 100 13.07 -9.73 14.63
CA VAL A 100 11.77 -9.62 15.33
C VAL A 100 11.11 -11.00 15.32
N ARG A 101 10.51 -11.44 16.43
CA ARG A 101 9.98 -12.81 16.57
C ARG A 101 8.47 -12.89 16.74
N HIS A 102 7.84 -11.84 17.25
CA HIS A 102 6.41 -11.81 17.57
C HIS A 102 5.93 -10.36 17.65
N GLY A 103 4.62 -10.19 17.77
CA GLY A 103 3.96 -8.90 17.94
C GLY A 103 3.68 -8.22 16.61
N LEU A 104 3.78 -6.89 16.60
CA LEU A 104 3.39 -6.06 15.47
C LEU A 104 4.57 -5.16 15.06
N VAL A 105 4.81 -5.07 13.76
CA VAL A 105 5.75 -4.10 13.19
C VAL A 105 5.00 -2.95 12.53
N THR A 106 5.67 -1.82 12.41
CA THR A 106 5.08 -0.58 11.90
C THR A 106 6.06 0.08 10.94
N ALA A 107 5.59 0.39 9.74
CA ALA A 107 6.29 1.26 8.81
C ALA A 107 5.68 2.66 8.86
N VAL A 108 6.55 3.66 8.87
CA VAL A 108 6.19 5.08 8.80
C VAL A 108 6.89 5.64 7.57
N ALA A 109 6.10 6.16 6.62
CA ALA A 109 6.59 6.81 5.42
C ALA A 109 6.36 8.32 5.54
N ASN A 110 7.45 9.08 5.43
CA ASN A 110 7.42 10.54 5.30
C ASN A 110 8.13 10.90 3.98
N PRO A 111 7.65 11.91 3.23
CA PRO A 111 8.36 12.39 2.05
C PRO A 111 9.68 13.05 2.44
N VAL A 112 10.62 13.09 1.50
CA VAL A 112 11.94 13.73 1.62
C VAL A 112 12.06 14.96 0.73
#